data_AF-A0A843HD12-F1
#
_entry.id   AF-A0A843HD12-F1
#
_cell.length_a   1.000
_cell.length_b   1.000
_cell.length_c   1.000
_cell.angle_alpha   90.00
_cell.angle_beta   90.00
_cell.angle_gamma   90.00
#
_symmetry.space_group_name_H-M   'P 1'
#
loop_
_entity.id
_entity.type
_entity.pdbx_description
1 polymer ?
#
loop_
_entity_poly.entity_id
_entity_poly.type
_entity_poly.pdbx_seq_one_letter_code
_entity_poly.pdbx_strand_id
1 'polypeptide(L)'
;MDEVLDELIDNLNDNGYHSFYMIKAKGFYKSRCFDELLITIFASSDDNQIKPNVIFKKWFIDNNDHLNQESMAYEYNNVLYVEKLMTKDF
;
A
#
# COMPACT_ATOMS: atom_id res chain seq x y z
N MET A 1 4.00 -5.88 12.22
CA MET A 1 3.11 -4.91 11.52
C MET A 1 3.67 -3.51 11.65
N ASP A 2 4.02 -3.03 12.84
CA ASP A 2 4.63 -1.69 12.97
C ASP A 2 5.99 -1.59 12.24
N GLU A 3 6.86 -2.60 12.32
CA GLU A 3 8.13 -2.65 11.54
C GLU A 3 7.92 -2.57 10.01
N VAL A 4 6.86 -3.21 9.51
CA VAL A 4 6.50 -3.22 8.08
C VAL A 4 5.98 -1.84 7.65
N LEU A 5 5.36 -1.10 8.57
CA LEU A 5 4.90 0.26 8.33
C LEU A 5 6.03 1.28 8.41
N ASP A 6 6.99 1.08 9.30
CA ASP A 6 8.19 1.92 9.37
C ASP A 6 8.98 1.83 8.06
N GLU A 7 9.10 0.63 7.47
CA GLU A 7 9.71 0.45 6.15
C GLU A 7 8.95 1.19 5.04
N LEU A 8 7.61 1.21 5.09
CA LEU A 8 6.81 1.97 4.13
C LEU A 8 7.03 3.48 4.28
N ILE A 9 7.10 3.97 5.52
CA ILE A 9 7.37 5.37 5.84
C ILE A 9 8.75 5.78 5.31
N ASP A 10 9.76 4.96 5.55
CA ASP A 10 11.13 5.23 5.09
C ASP A 10 11.19 5.26 3.56
N ASN A 11 10.54 4.29 2.89
CA ASN A 11 10.43 4.28 1.43
C ASN A 11 9.71 5.52 0.88
N LEU A 12 8.65 6.01 1.54
CA LEU A 12 7.97 7.24 1.14
C LEU A 12 8.87 8.47 1.31
N ASN A 13 9.58 8.56 2.43
CA ASN A 13 10.51 9.65 2.72
C ASN A 13 11.69 9.68 1.74
N ASP A 14 12.31 8.54 1.45
CA ASP A 14 13.42 8.42 0.50
C ASP A 14 13.02 8.84 -0.92
N ASN A 15 11.72 8.74 -1.23
CA ASN A 15 11.16 9.18 -2.49
C ASN A 15 10.56 10.59 -2.43
N GLY A 16 10.77 11.37 -1.37
CA GLY A 16 10.36 12.77 -1.25
C GLY A 16 8.92 13.00 -0.76
N TYR A 17 8.23 11.97 -0.29
CA TYR A 17 6.89 12.09 0.28
C TYR A 17 6.95 12.26 1.80
N HIS A 18 7.16 13.49 2.25
CA HIS A 18 7.23 13.81 3.69
C HIS A 18 5.88 14.17 4.32
N SER A 19 4.86 14.40 3.48
CA SER A 19 3.53 14.83 3.91
C SER A 19 2.52 13.74 3.63
N PHE A 20 2.22 12.93 4.64
CA PHE A 20 1.18 11.92 4.59
C PHE A 20 0.53 11.74 5.97
N TYR A 21 -0.67 11.19 5.99
CA TYR A 21 -1.32 10.74 7.22
C TYR A 21 -1.70 9.26 7.08
N MET A 22 -1.59 8.51 8.19
CA MET A 22 -2.03 7.11 8.28
C MET A 22 -3.03 6.93 9.42
N ILE A 23 -4.11 6.18 9.19
CA ILE A 23 -5.08 5.78 10.23
C ILE A 23 -5.31 4.27 10.15
N LYS A 24 -5.31 3.61 11.31
CA LYS A 24 -5.85 2.26 11.47
C LYS A 24 -7.35 2.38 11.72
N ALA A 25 -8.16 1.77 10.86
CA ALA A 25 -9.62 1.81 10.90
C ALA A 25 -10.21 0.38 10.87
N LYS A 26 -11.49 0.27 11.17
CA LYS A 26 -12.27 -0.95 10.95
C LYS A 26 -13.17 -0.74 9.73
N GLY A 27 -12.89 -1.49 8.66
CA GLY A 27 -13.71 -1.51 7.46
C GLY A 27 -14.83 -2.54 7.57
N PHE A 28 -15.98 -2.25 6.97
CA PHE A 28 -17.12 -3.17 6.90
C PHE A 28 -17.57 -3.36 5.46
N TYR A 29 -17.52 -4.60 4.96
CA TYR A 29 -17.99 -4.95 3.62
C TYR A 29 -18.74 -6.28 3.64
N LYS A 30 -19.98 -6.29 3.11
CA LYS A 30 -20.85 -7.48 3.08
C LYS A 30 -20.92 -8.24 4.43
N SER A 31 -21.15 -7.49 5.51
CA SER A 31 -21.21 -8.02 6.89
C SER A 31 -19.90 -8.62 7.43
N ARG A 32 -18.78 -8.46 6.72
CA ARG A 32 -17.44 -8.80 7.21
C ARG A 32 -16.79 -7.54 7.78
N CYS A 33 -16.20 -7.68 8.96
CA CYS A 33 -15.34 -6.68 9.57
C CYS A 33 -13.89 -7.04 9.25
N PHE A 34 -13.09 -6.05 8.84
CA PHE A 34 -11.67 -6.22 8.58
C PHE A 34 -10.88 -5.03 9.15
N ASP A 35 -9.63 -5.28 9.47
CA ASP A 35 -8.67 -4.23 9.81
C ASP A 35 -8.24 -3.53 8.52
N GLU A 36 -8.35 -2.21 8.51
CA GLU A 36 -8.01 -1.36 7.39
C GLU A 36 -6.89 -0.40 7.80
N LEU A 37 -5.92 -0.22 6.92
CA LEU A 37 -4.92 0.81 7.03
C LEU A 37 -5.12 1.82 5.89
N LEU A 38 -5.58 3.01 6.25
CA LEU A 38 -5.80 4.09 5.29
C LEU A 38 -4.58 5.03 5.31
N ILE A 39 -3.96 5.23 4.15
CA ILE A 39 -2.81 6.12 3.96
C ILE A 39 -3.16 7.17 2.93
N THR A 40 -3.08 8.44 3.31
CA THR A 40 -3.31 9.59 2.42
C THR A 40 -2.00 10.35 2.23
N ILE A 41 -1.60 10.55 0.97
CA ILE A 41 -0.31 11.14 0.60
C ILE A 41 -0.58 12.43 -0.15
N PHE A 42 0.05 13.52 0.29
CA PHE A 42 -0.04 14.82 -0.36
C PHE A 42 1.15 14.96 -1.32
N ALA A 43 0.90 14.74 -2.61
CA ALA A 43 1.92 14.80 -3.66
C ALA A 43 1.73 16.04 -4.55
N SER A 44 2.83 16.69 -4.93
CA SER A 44 2.87 17.61 -6.06
C SER A 44 3.02 16.84 -7.37
N SER A 45 2.52 17.38 -8.48
CA SER A 45 2.58 16.76 -9.80
C SER A 45 3.98 16.85 -10.46
N ASP A 46 5.04 16.51 -9.72
CA ASP A 46 6.40 16.44 -10.29
C ASP A 46 6.58 15.12 -11.05
N ASP A 47 6.74 15.21 -12.37
CA ASP A 47 6.90 14.05 -13.25
C ASP A 47 8.23 13.30 -13.03
N ASN A 48 9.19 13.89 -12.31
CA ASN A 48 10.47 13.23 -12.01
C ASN A 48 10.45 12.39 -10.72
N GLN A 49 9.36 12.42 -9.95
CA GLN A 49 9.23 11.66 -8.70
C GLN A 49 8.59 10.29 -8.97
N ILE A 50 9.09 9.24 -8.31
CA ILE A 50 8.46 7.92 -8.37
C ILE A 50 7.06 8.04 -7.76
N LYS A 51 6.03 7.65 -8.50
CA LYS A 51 4.63 7.79 -8.06
C LYS A 51 4.32 6.90 -6.86
N PRO A 52 3.46 7.33 -5.92
CA PRO A 52 3.18 6.56 -4.70
C PRO A 52 2.67 5.15 -4.99
N ASN A 53 1.83 4.97 -6.01
CA ASN A 53 1.31 3.65 -6.38
C ASN A 53 2.42 2.64 -6.74
N VAL A 54 3.56 3.11 -7.29
CA VAL A 54 4.72 2.26 -7.59
C VAL A 54 5.41 1.82 -6.30
N ILE A 55 5.58 2.75 -5.35
CA ILE A 55 6.15 2.48 -4.02
C ILE A 55 5.28 1.47 -3.27
N PHE A 56 3.97 1.72 -3.21
CA PHE A 56 3.00 0.84 -2.56
C PHE A 56 2.99 -0.56 -3.15
N LYS A 57 2.97 -0.67 -4.48
CA LYS A 57 3.00 -1.95 -5.15
C LYS A 57 4.26 -2.74 -4.81
N LYS A 58 5.42 -2.10 -4.87
CA LYS A 58 6.69 -2.76 -4.53
C LYS A 58 6.70 -3.22 -3.07
N TRP A 59 6.43 -2.30 -2.14
CA TRP A 59 6.38 -2.61 -0.71
C TRP A 59 5.41 -3.75 -0.38
N PHE A 60 4.22 -3.76 -0.99
CA PHE A 60 3.22 -4.79 -0.77
C PHE A 60 3.72 -6.17 -1.23
N ILE A 61 4.33 -6.23 -2.41
CA ILE A 61 4.90 -7.47 -2.96
C ILE A 61 6.04 -7.97 -2.06
N ASP A 62 6.97 -7.08 -1.69
CA ASP A 62 8.15 -7.43 -0.88
C ASP A 62 7.74 -7.92 0.52
N ASN A 63 6.60 -7.45 1.05
CA ASN A 63 6.07 -7.83 2.35
C ASN A 63 4.99 -8.92 2.31
N ASN A 64 4.62 -9.45 1.14
CA ASN A 64 3.49 -10.39 1.05
C ASN A 64 3.74 -11.73 1.76
N ASP A 65 5.00 -12.13 1.95
CA ASP A 65 5.34 -13.31 2.77
C ASP A 65 4.85 -13.15 4.23
N HIS A 66 4.78 -11.91 4.73
CA HIS A 66 4.22 -11.59 6.06
C HIS A 66 2.72 -11.33 6.02
N LEU A 67 2.20 -10.78 4.92
CA LEU A 67 0.79 -10.43 4.77
C LEU A 67 -0.09 -11.63 4.36
N ASN A 68 0.51 -12.65 3.72
CA ASN A 68 -0.11 -13.88 3.23
C ASN A 68 -1.38 -13.63 2.41
N GLN A 69 -1.31 -12.71 1.44
CA GLN A 69 -2.43 -12.39 0.55
C GLN A 69 -2.30 -13.10 -0.79
N GLU A 70 -3.43 -13.60 -1.31
CA GLU A 70 -3.49 -14.24 -2.63
C GLU A 70 -3.46 -13.23 -3.79
N SER A 71 -3.93 -12.01 -3.53
CA SER A 71 -4.06 -10.95 -4.53
C SER A 71 -4.01 -9.57 -3.88
N MET A 72 -3.68 -8.57 -4.69
CA MET A 72 -3.81 -7.17 -4.31
C MET A 72 -4.68 -6.43 -5.33
N ALA A 73 -5.34 -5.37 -4.88
CA ALA A 73 -6.06 -4.45 -5.74
C ALA A 73 -5.77 -3.00 -5.33
N TYR A 74 -5.61 -2.11 -6.32
CA TYR A 74 -5.48 -0.67 -6.09
C TYR A 74 -6.16 0.11 -7.22
N GLU A 75 -6.69 1.29 -6.86
CA GLU A 75 -7.28 2.22 -7.84
C GLU A 75 -6.32 3.38 -8.10
N TYR A 76 -6.09 3.70 -9.38
CA TYR A 76 -5.30 4.85 -9.79
C TYR A 76 -5.88 5.43 -11.08
N ASN A 77 -6.08 6.76 -11.12
CA ASN A 77 -6.68 7.46 -12.26
C ASN A 77 -8.01 6.85 -12.74
N ASN A 78 -8.91 6.51 -11.81
CA ASN A 78 -10.20 5.85 -12.05
C ASN A 78 -10.09 4.47 -12.74
N VAL A 79 -8.93 3.83 -12.66
CA VAL A 79 -8.71 2.47 -13.15
C VAL A 79 -8.38 1.57 -11.97
N LEU A 80 -9.15 0.48 -11.83
CA LEU A 80 -8.89 -0.56 -10.84
C LEU A 80 -7.89 -1.58 -11.42
N TYR A 81 -6.78 -1.76 -10.71
CA TYR A 81 -5.77 -2.76 -11.00
C TYR A 81 -5.94 -3.91 -10.00
N VAL A 82 -6.02 -5.14 -10.50
CA VAL A 82 -6.08 -6.36 -9.69
C VAL A 82 -4.95 -7.27 -10.13
N GLU A 83 -4.09 -7.64 -9.20
CA GLU A 83 -2.89 -8.45 -9.47
C GLU A 83 -2.89 -9.68 -8.58
N LYS A 84 -2.69 -10.85 -9.19
CA LYS A 84 -2.45 -12.10 -8.44
C LYS A 84 -1.04 -12.07 -7.88
N LEU A 85 -0.91 -12.42 -6.61
CA LEU A 85 0.38 -12.54 -5.96
C LEU A 85 0.83 -13.99 -6.03
N MET A 86 2.09 -14.20 -6.38
CA MET A 86 2.69 -15.53 -6.34
C MET A 86 2.99 -15.84 -4.87
N THR A 87 2.08 -16.51 -4.18
CA THR A 87 2.40 -17.12 -2.89
C THR A 87 3.29 -18.34 -3.17
N LYS A 88 4.45 -18.45 -2.50
CA LYS A 88 5.19 -19.71 -2.51
C LYS A 88 4.27 -20.76 -1.88
N ASP A 89 3.84 -21.74 -2.66
CA ASP A 89 3.14 -22.91 -2.14
C ASP A 89 3.99 -23.55 -1.04
N PHE A 90 3.43 -23.68 0.17
CA PHE A 90 4.04 -24.39 1.30
C PHE A 90 3.85 -25.90 1.16
#